data_AF-A0A355WND4-F1
#
_entry.id   AF-A0A355WND4-F1
#
_cell.length_a   1.000
_cell.length_b   1.000
_cell.length_c   1.000
_cell.angle_alpha   90.00
_cell.angle_beta   90.00
_cell.angle_gamma   90.00
#
_symmetry.space_group_name_H-M   'P 1'
#
loop_
_entity.id
_entity.type
_entity.pdbx_description
1 polymer ?
#
loop_
_entity_poly.entity_id
_entity_poly.type
_entity_poly.pdbx_seq_one_letter_code
_entity_poly.pdbx_strand_id
1 'polypeptide(L)'
;MTQDAPIFDPATWGLTEQQAELSSLARKLGQEKFAPRAAKYDREASFPTENYKDFFDSGMMGIAIPKEYGGHGADFKTYMLTAAEIGRYCGSTALTFNMHVCSCLWSGFLLDTFDMPDAMRAEHNKTREHHYRRILDDGAIYAQPFSEGGAAAAGS
;
A
#
# COMPACT_ATOMS: atom_id res chain seq x y z
N MET A 1 -14.21 -7.29 26.77
CA MET A 1 -13.67 -6.64 25.56
C MET A 1 -12.49 -7.48 25.12
N THR A 2 -12.58 -8.13 23.96
CA THR A 2 -11.43 -8.82 23.36
C THR A 2 -10.34 -7.77 23.12
N GLN A 3 -9.16 -7.97 23.71
CA GLN A 3 -8.05 -7.05 23.53
C GLN A 3 -7.70 -7.02 22.04
N ASP A 4 -7.63 -5.83 21.43
CA ASP A 4 -7.33 -5.70 20.00
C ASP A 4 -5.84 -5.92 19.74
N ALA A 5 -5.45 -7.19 19.86
CA ALA A 5 -4.11 -7.69 19.71
C ALA A 5 -3.69 -7.71 18.23
N PRO A 6 -2.38 -7.60 17.92
CA PRO A 6 -1.88 -7.76 16.55
C PRO A 6 -2.35 -9.09 15.94
N ILE A 7 -2.65 -9.09 14.63
CA ILE A 7 -2.82 -10.35 13.89
C ILE A 7 -1.51 -11.16 13.94
N PHE A 8 -0.37 -10.47 13.83
CA PHE A 8 0.97 -11.04 13.83
C PHE A 8 1.73 -10.54 15.06
N ASP A 9 1.68 -11.31 16.15
CA ASP A 9 2.47 -11.00 17.34
C ASP A 9 3.98 -10.94 17.01
N PRO A 10 4.69 -9.82 17.29
CA PRO A 10 6.07 -9.64 16.87
C PRO A 10 7.04 -10.72 17.38
N ALA A 11 6.88 -11.17 18.62
CA ALA A 11 7.75 -12.17 19.22
C ALA A 11 7.49 -13.56 18.62
N THR A 12 6.23 -13.94 18.50
CA THR A 12 5.81 -15.24 17.96
C THR A 12 6.18 -15.39 16.49
N TRP A 13 6.08 -14.31 15.71
CA TRP A 13 6.35 -14.31 14.27
C TRP A 13 7.79 -13.91 13.90
N GLY A 14 8.64 -13.62 14.89
CA GLY A 14 10.02 -13.16 14.66
C GLY A 14 10.07 -11.95 13.72
N LEU A 15 9.22 -10.95 13.97
CA LEU A 15 9.14 -9.77 13.12
C LEU A 15 10.38 -8.88 13.33
N THR A 16 10.85 -8.27 12.25
CA THR A 16 11.82 -7.18 12.35
C THR A 16 11.17 -5.96 13.00
N GLU A 17 11.98 -5.00 13.47
CA GLU A 17 11.49 -3.74 14.01
C GLU A 17 10.57 -3.02 13.01
N GLN A 18 11.03 -2.85 11.76
CA GLN A 18 10.23 -2.23 10.70
C GLN A 18 8.90 -2.98 10.43
N GLN A 19 8.91 -4.32 10.46
CA GLN A 19 7.69 -5.12 10.30
C GLN A 19 6.70 -4.86 11.44
N ALA A 20 7.18 -4.86 12.67
CA ALA A 20 6.38 -4.59 13.86
C ALA A 20 5.84 -3.15 13.90
N GLU A 21 6.65 -2.17 13.51
CA GLU A 21 6.29 -0.74 13.48
C GLU A 21 5.19 -0.46 12.46
N LEU A 22 5.39 -0.88 11.21
CA LEU A 22 4.44 -0.56 10.12
C LEU A 22 3.11 -1.31 10.28
N SER A 23 3.15 -2.58 10.71
CA SER A 23 1.92 -3.30 11.07
C SER A 23 1.22 -2.68 12.27
N SER A 24 1.95 -2.20 13.28
CA SER A 24 1.35 -1.49 14.43
C SER A 24 0.72 -0.15 14.04
N LEU A 25 1.34 0.58 13.09
CA LEU A 25 0.76 1.81 12.54
C LEU A 25 -0.53 1.52 11.77
N ALA A 26 -0.55 0.49 10.93
CA ALA A 26 -1.76 0.03 10.26
C ALA A 26 -2.87 -0.34 11.24
N ARG A 27 -2.53 -1.05 12.32
CA ARG A 27 -3.47 -1.37 13.40
C ARG A 27 -4.07 -0.12 14.02
N LYS A 28 -3.21 0.85 14.38
CA LYS A 28 -3.65 2.11 15.01
C LYS A 28 -4.62 2.88 14.11
N LEU A 29 -4.26 3.08 12.83
CA LEU A 29 -5.14 3.73 11.86
C LEU A 29 -6.43 2.93 11.65
N GLY A 30 -6.32 1.61 11.59
CA GLY A 30 -7.42 0.67 11.51
C GLY A 30 -8.46 0.87 12.61
N GLN A 31 -8.01 0.86 13.86
CA GLN A 31 -8.84 1.04 15.04
C GLN A 31 -9.46 2.43 15.13
N GLU A 32 -8.62 3.46 15.01
CA GLU A 32 -9.01 4.84 15.32
C GLU A 32 -9.76 5.52 14.17
N LYS A 33 -9.49 5.12 12.92
CA LYS A 33 -9.95 5.85 11.72
C LYS A 33 -10.74 4.97 10.76
N PHE A 34 -10.25 3.77 10.42
CA PHE A 34 -10.81 3.00 9.30
C PHE A 34 -12.06 2.22 9.69
N ALA A 35 -12.05 1.49 10.82
CA ALA A 35 -13.19 0.70 11.27
C ALA A 35 -14.48 1.54 11.45
N PRO A 36 -14.43 2.75 12.05
CA PRO A 36 -15.62 3.60 12.14
C PRO A 36 -16.23 4.00 10.79
N ARG A 37 -15.44 4.03 9.70
CA ARG A 37 -15.88 4.45 8.37
C ARG A 37 -16.21 3.28 7.44
N ALA A 38 -15.75 2.07 7.76
CA ALA A 38 -15.82 0.91 6.86
C ALA A 38 -17.24 0.59 6.37
N ALA A 39 -18.22 0.55 7.28
CA ALA A 39 -19.61 0.25 6.93
C ALA A 39 -20.27 1.30 6.02
N LYS A 40 -19.79 2.55 6.05
CA LYS A 40 -20.25 3.61 5.15
C LYS A 40 -19.73 3.35 3.73
N TYR A 41 -18.42 3.16 3.58
CA TYR A 41 -17.81 2.93 2.26
C TYR A 41 -18.36 1.70 1.56
N ASP A 42 -18.60 0.63 2.32
CA ASP A 42 -19.23 -0.59 1.80
C ASP A 42 -20.64 -0.32 1.27
N ARG A 43 -21.51 0.29 2.09
CA ARG A 43 -22.90 0.58 1.72
C ARG A 43 -23.02 1.55 0.55
N GLU A 44 -22.16 2.56 0.50
CA GLU A 44 -22.17 3.60 -0.52
C GLU A 44 -21.39 3.21 -1.79
N ALA A 45 -20.69 2.06 -1.78
CA ALA A 45 -19.76 1.66 -2.83
C ALA A 45 -18.77 2.80 -3.21
N SER A 46 -18.31 3.54 -2.21
CA SER A 46 -17.51 4.75 -2.39
C SER A 46 -16.03 4.51 -2.08
N PHE A 47 -15.17 5.28 -2.76
CA PHE A 47 -13.72 5.21 -2.55
C PHE A 47 -13.35 5.75 -1.15
N PRO A 48 -12.45 5.09 -0.38
CA PRO A 48 -12.15 5.44 1.00
C PRO A 48 -11.22 6.66 1.11
N THR A 49 -11.68 7.81 0.62
CA THR A 49 -10.90 9.05 0.46
C THR A 49 -10.31 9.53 1.78
N GLU A 50 -11.09 9.55 2.86
CA GLU A 50 -10.61 9.98 4.17
C GLU A 50 -9.53 9.03 4.72
N ASN A 51 -9.59 7.72 4.41
CA ASN A 51 -8.55 6.78 4.82
C ASN A 51 -7.25 7.00 4.03
N TYR A 52 -7.34 7.39 2.75
CA TYR A 52 -6.17 7.79 1.97
C TYR A 52 -5.52 9.07 2.47
N LYS A 53 -6.32 10.02 2.96
CA LYS A 53 -5.78 11.18 3.64
C LYS A 53 -4.98 10.77 4.89
N ASP A 54 -5.50 9.85 5.70
CA ASP A 54 -4.78 9.33 6.86
C ASP A 54 -3.51 8.56 6.45
N PHE A 55 -3.51 7.84 5.32
CA PHE A 55 -2.30 7.21 4.77
C PHE A 55 -1.25 8.23 4.33
N PHE A 56 -1.67 9.32 3.70
CA PHE A 56 -0.76 10.39 3.31
C PHE A 56 -0.13 11.05 4.55
N ASP A 57 -0.98 11.46 5.50
CA ASP A 57 -0.54 12.15 6.72
C ASP A 57 0.37 11.26 7.61
N SER A 58 0.28 9.94 7.48
CA SER A 58 1.13 8.97 8.21
C SER A 58 2.34 8.46 7.43
N GLY A 59 2.51 8.85 6.15
CA GLY A 59 3.58 8.36 5.27
C GLY A 59 3.33 6.97 4.66
N MET A 60 2.22 6.32 5.00
CA MET A 60 1.90 4.95 4.58
C MET A 60 1.72 4.80 3.06
N MET A 61 1.41 5.89 2.34
CA MET A 61 1.38 5.86 0.87
C MET A 61 2.76 5.51 0.27
N GLY A 62 3.84 5.88 0.94
CA GLY A 62 5.22 5.60 0.51
C GLY A 62 5.79 4.29 1.04
N ILE A 63 4.96 3.32 1.49
CA ILE A 63 5.44 2.12 2.19
C ILE A 63 6.52 1.35 1.41
N ALA A 64 6.31 1.12 0.11
CA ALA A 64 7.21 0.36 -0.75
C ALA A 64 8.18 1.26 -1.55
N ILE A 65 8.08 2.58 -1.42
CA ILE A 65 9.01 3.50 -2.08
C ILE A 65 10.37 3.36 -1.37
N PRO A 66 11.50 3.22 -2.10
CA PRO A 66 12.81 3.09 -1.48
C PRO A 66 13.16 4.27 -0.58
N LYS A 67 13.94 4.01 0.48
CA LYS A 67 14.31 5.03 1.48
C LYS A 67 15.06 6.21 0.88
N GLU A 68 15.87 5.98 -0.15
CA GLU A 68 16.61 7.04 -0.86
C GLU A 68 15.69 8.07 -1.55
N TYR A 69 14.44 7.70 -1.85
CA TYR A 69 13.42 8.60 -2.39
C TYR A 69 12.50 9.19 -1.30
N GLY A 70 12.70 8.82 -0.03
CA GLY A 70 11.91 9.30 1.11
C GLY A 70 10.76 8.40 1.56
N GLY A 71 10.65 7.18 1.02
CA GLY A 71 9.68 6.18 1.46
C GLY A 71 10.16 5.30 2.63
N HIS A 72 9.36 4.31 3.01
CA HIS A 72 9.73 3.37 4.08
C HIS A 72 10.66 2.24 3.59
N GLY A 73 10.73 1.98 2.28
CA GLY A 73 11.52 0.88 1.71
C GLY A 73 11.11 -0.50 2.25
N ALA A 74 9.84 -0.69 2.54
CA ALA A 74 9.32 -1.94 3.08
C ALA A 74 9.46 -3.07 2.05
N ASP A 75 9.91 -4.23 2.52
CA ASP A 75 9.92 -5.46 1.72
C ASP A 75 8.50 -6.04 1.54
N PHE A 76 8.39 -7.06 0.68
CA PHE A 76 7.11 -7.68 0.38
C PHE A 76 6.43 -8.27 1.63
N LYS A 77 7.19 -8.85 2.56
CA LYS A 77 6.64 -9.38 3.82
C LYS A 77 6.05 -8.25 4.68
N THR A 78 6.77 -7.16 4.86
CA THR A 78 6.33 -5.99 5.63
C THR A 78 5.05 -5.39 5.04
N TYR A 79 5.00 -5.25 3.72
CA TYR A 79 3.82 -4.83 2.99
C TYR A 79 2.63 -5.77 3.26
N MET A 80 2.80 -7.08 3.12
CA MET A 80 1.73 -8.08 3.35
C MET A 80 1.18 -8.03 4.79
N LEU A 81 2.05 -7.95 5.79
CA LEU A 81 1.64 -7.85 7.20
C LEU A 81 0.81 -6.58 7.44
N THR A 82 1.24 -5.46 6.88
CA THR A 82 0.56 -4.17 7.00
C THR A 82 -0.80 -4.19 6.29
N ALA A 83 -0.87 -4.73 5.07
CA ALA A 83 -2.11 -4.83 4.31
C ALA A 83 -3.15 -5.76 4.98
N ALA A 84 -2.70 -6.89 5.53
CA ALA A 84 -3.57 -7.79 6.28
C ALA A 84 -4.14 -7.13 7.54
N GLU A 85 -3.31 -6.36 8.26
CA GLU A 85 -3.76 -5.60 9.43
C GLU A 85 -4.79 -4.53 9.03
N ILE A 86 -4.59 -3.79 7.93
CA ILE A 86 -5.61 -2.84 7.40
C ILE A 86 -6.93 -3.57 7.09
N GLY A 87 -6.84 -4.75 6.46
CA GLY A 87 -7.99 -5.54 6.03
C GLY A 87 -8.92 -5.98 7.16
N ARG A 88 -8.37 -6.19 8.37
CA ARG A 88 -9.16 -6.48 9.58
C ARG A 88 -10.14 -5.37 9.94
N TYR A 89 -9.86 -4.13 9.55
CA TYR A 89 -10.69 -2.96 9.88
C TYR A 89 -11.51 -2.45 8.70
N CYS A 90 -10.96 -2.47 7.48
CA CYS A 90 -11.68 -2.04 6.28
C CYS A 90 -11.15 -2.74 5.01
N GLY A 91 -11.91 -3.71 4.50
CA GLY A 91 -11.56 -4.47 3.30
C GLY A 91 -11.37 -3.59 2.05
N SER A 92 -12.25 -2.62 1.81
CA SER A 92 -12.14 -1.69 0.67
C SER A 92 -10.86 -0.86 0.72
N THR A 93 -10.43 -0.48 1.93
CA THR A 93 -9.17 0.26 2.13
C THR A 93 -7.97 -0.63 1.88
N ALA A 94 -7.96 -1.87 2.38
CA ALA A 94 -6.88 -2.81 2.12
C ALA A 94 -6.73 -3.14 0.62
N LEU A 95 -7.84 -3.34 -0.09
CA LEU A 95 -7.84 -3.61 -1.53
C LEU A 95 -7.25 -2.44 -2.33
N THR A 96 -7.76 -1.23 -2.10
CA THR A 96 -7.30 -0.04 -2.81
C THR A 96 -5.85 0.28 -2.46
N PHE A 97 -5.46 0.12 -1.19
CA PHE A 97 -4.07 0.23 -0.75
C PHE A 97 -3.15 -0.74 -1.51
N ASN A 98 -3.56 -2.01 -1.66
CA ASN A 98 -2.81 -2.98 -2.48
C ASN A 98 -2.62 -2.51 -3.93
N MET A 99 -3.66 -1.99 -4.58
CA MET A 99 -3.55 -1.47 -5.94
C MET A 99 -2.53 -0.33 -6.04
N HIS A 100 -2.52 0.55 -5.04
CA HIS A 100 -1.56 1.65 -4.96
C HIS A 100 -0.13 1.16 -4.74
N VAL A 101 0.10 0.35 -3.72
CA VAL A 101 1.44 -0.15 -3.35
C VAL A 101 2.05 -0.99 -4.46
N CYS A 102 1.25 -1.82 -5.14
CA CYS A 102 1.71 -2.56 -6.31
C CYS A 102 2.36 -1.65 -7.35
N SER A 103 1.85 -0.43 -7.59
CA SER A 103 2.44 0.48 -8.59
C SER A 103 3.88 0.83 -8.23
N CYS A 104 4.15 0.99 -6.94
CA CYS A 104 5.49 1.26 -6.41
C CYS A 104 6.40 0.03 -6.53
N LEU A 105 5.88 -1.17 -6.26
CA LEU A 105 6.63 -2.42 -6.38
C LEU A 105 7.01 -2.74 -7.83
N TRP A 106 6.08 -2.56 -8.77
CA TRP A 106 6.32 -2.74 -10.22
C TRP A 106 7.38 -1.76 -10.72
N SER A 107 7.25 -0.48 -10.38
CA SER A 107 8.17 0.58 -10.81
C SER A 107 9.48 0.65 -10.04
N GLY A 108 9.63 -0.14 -8.97
CA GLY A 108 10.85 -0.22 -8.17
C GLY A 108 11.42 -1.63 -8.24
N PHE A 109 11.30 -2.35 -7.11
CA PHE A 109 11.89 -3.67 -6.88
C PHE A 109 11.79 -4.62 -8.09
N LEU A 110 10.62 -4.73 -8.71
CA LEU A 110 10.45 -5.68 -9.80
C LEU A 110 11.21 -5.26 -11.06
N LEU A 111 11.05 -4.03 -11.55
CA LEU A 111 11.79 -3.55 -12.71
C LEU A 111 13.31 -3.47 -12.49
N ASP A 112 13.74 -3.23 -11.24
CA ASP A 112 15.16 -3.24 -10.88
C ASP A 112 15.82 -4.61 -11.11
N THR A 113 15.06 -5.71 -11.04
CA THR A 113 15.58 -7.07 -11.30
C THR A 113 15.75 -7.42 -12.77
N PHE A 114 15.19 -6.62 -13.69
CA PHE A 114 15.33 -6.87 -15.12
C PHE A 114 16.66 -6.35 -15.66
N ASP A 115 17.24 -7.11 -16.58
CA ASP A 115 18.32 -6.63 -17.41
C ASP A 115 17.76 -5.63 -18.44
N MET A 116 18.32 -4.43 -18.48
CA MET A 116 17.89 -3.36 -19.37
C MET A 116 19.06 -2.45 -19.72
N PRO A 117 19.08 -1.90 -20.96
CA PRO A 117 20.12 -0.96 -21.37
C PRO A 117 20.19 0.25 -20.43
N ASP A 118 21.40 0.75 -20.18
CA ASP A 118 21.65 1.86 -19.25
C ASP A 118 20.80 3.11 -19.54
N ALA A 119 20.63 3.44 -20.83
CA ALA A 119 19.78 4.56 -21.24
C ALA A 119 18.31 4.38 -20.84
N MET A 120 17.78 3.17 -20.94
CA MET A 120 16.42 2.84 -20.52
C MET A 120 16.30 2.87 -18.99
N ARG A 121 17.32 2.38 -18.27
CA ARG A 121 17.38 2.43 -16.81
C ARG A 121 17.40 3.86 -16.29
N ALA A 122 18.18 4.74 -16.93
CA ALA A 122 18.24 6.15 -16.58
C ALA A 122 16.89 6.85 -16.76
N GLU A 123 16.19 6.60 -17.88
CA GLU A 123 14.86 7.18 -18.13
C GLU A 123 13.80 6.63 -17.17
N HIS A 124 13.86 5.32 -16.87
CA HIS A 124 13.01 4.70 -15.88
C HIS A 124 13.19 5.33 -14.49
N ASN A 125 14.44 5.51 -14.04
CA ASN A 125 14.76 6.12 -12.75
C ASN A 125 14.22 7.56 -12.65
N LYS A 126 14.34 8.35 -13.72
CA LYS A 126 13.77 9.70 -13.79
C LYS A 126 12.23 9.69 -13.69
N THR A 127 11.59 8.76 -14.41
CA THR A 127 10.13 8.66 -14.44
C THR A 127 9.56 8.18 -13.10
N ARG A 128 10.14 7.14 -12.50
CA ARG A 128 9.69 6.63 -11.20
C ARG A 128 9.90 7.65 -10.09
N GLU A 129 11.01 8.41 -10.10
CA GLU A 129 11.25 9.47 -9.12
C GLU A 129 10.14 10.54 -9.18
N HIS A 130 9.75 10.96 -10.38
CA HIS A 130 8.63 11.89 -10.54
C HIS A 130 7.34 11.35 -9.91
N HIS A 131 7.02 10.07 -10.14
CA HIS A 131 5.85 9.43 -9.53
C HIS A 131 5.98 9.32 -8.00
N TYR A 132 7.14 8.95 -7.48
CA TYR A 132 7.37 8.89 -6.03
C TYR A 132 7.21 10.25 -5.37
N ARG A 133 7.74 11.32 -5.97
CA ARG A 133 7.53 12.69 -5.46
C ARG A 133 6.06 13.06 -5.41
N ARG A 134 5.27 12.74 -6.44
CA ARG A 134 3.82 12.99 -6.42
C ARG A 134 3.09 12.20 -5.33
N ILE A 135 3.52 10.98 -5.04
CA ILE A 135 2.95 10.17 -3.95
C ILE A 135 3.28 10.81 -2.59
N LEU A 136 4.56 11.15 -2.38
CA LEU A 136 5.09 11.61 -1.11
C LEU A 136 4.75 13.07 -0.78
N ASP A 137 4.67 13.94 -1.80
CA ASP A 137 4.47 15.39 -1.63
C ASP A 137 3.01 15.79 -1.83
N ASP A 138 2.31 15.16 -2.78
CA ASP A 138 0.97 15.56 -3.21
C ASP A 138 -0.14 14.56 -2.83
N GLY A 139 0.22 13.40 -2.29
CA GLY A 139 -0.73 12.33 -1.97
C GLY A 139 -1.35 11.69 -3.22
N ALA A 140 -0.60 11.67 -4.34
CA ALA A 140 -1.10 11.08 -5.58
C ALA A 140 -1.36 9.58 -5.44
N ILE A 141 -2.56 9.16 -5.86
CA ILE A 141 -2.99 7.76 -5.83
C ILE A 141 -2.78 7.15 -7.21
N TYR A 142 -2.25 5.95 -7.24
CA TYR A 142 -1.98 5.19 -8.46
C TYR A 142 -2.71 3.86 -8.43
N ALA A 143 -3.09 3.36 -9.61
CA ALA A 143 -3.65 2.03 -9.83
C ALA A 143 -3.27 1.58 -11.23
N GLN A 144 -3.32 0.27 -11.48
CA GLN A 144 -2.98 -0.31 -12.78
C GLN A 144 -4.25 -0.81 -13.49
N PRO A 145 -4.61 -0.25 -14.65
CA PRO A 145 -5.73 -0.72 -15.43
C PRO A 145 -5.29 -1.87 -16.36
N PHE A 146 -5.04 -3.06 -15.79
CA PHE A 146 -4.70 -4.25 -16.60
C PHE A 146 -5.92 -4.95 -17.19
N SER A 147 -7.04 -4.90 -16.49
CA SER A 147 -8.25 -5.63 -16.91
C SER A 147 -8.91 -4.96 -18.12
N GLU A 148 -9.17 -5.74 -19.16
CA GLU A 148 -9.92 -5.34 -20.35
C GLU A 148 -11.25 -6.12 -20.43
N GLY A 149 -12.29 -5.48 -20.97
CA GLY A 149 -13.60 -6.11 -21.16
C GLY A 149 -13.61 -7.11 -22.32
N GLY A 150 -13.03 -8.29 -22.12
CA GLY A 150 -13.16 -9.43 -23.04
C GLY A 150 -14.29 -10.39 -22.64
N ALA A 151 -14.70 -11.29 -23.54
CA ALA A 151 -15.79 -12.26 -23.30
C ALA A 151 -15.62 -13.09 -22.01
N ALA A 152 -14.37 -13.34 -21.58
CA ALA A 152 -14.08 -14.03 -20.33
C ALA A 152 -14.44 -13.23 -19.05
N ALA A 153 -14.51 -11.89 -19.14
CA ALA A 153 -14.87 -11.02 -18.02
C ALA A 153 -16.39 -10.77 -17.93
N ALA A 154 -17.14 -10.99 -19.01
CA ALA A 154 -18.58 -10.74 -19.09
C ALA A 154 -19.44 -11.90 -18.54
N GLY A 155 -18.84 -13.06 -18.25
CA GLY A 155 -19.57 -14.24 -17.76
C GLY A 155 -20.70 -14.70 -18.69
N SER A 156 -20.64 -14.31 -19.98
CA SER A 156 -21.63 -14.62 -21.02
C SER A 156 -21.18 -15.78 -21.89
#